data_AF-A0A2L2YGE8-F1
#
_entry.id   AF-A0A2L2YGE8-F1
#
_cell.length_a   1.000
_cell.length_b   1.000
_cell.length_c   1.000
_cell.angle_alpha   90.00
_cell.angle_beta   90.00
_cell.angle_gamma   90.00
#
_symmetry.space_group_name_H-M   'P 1'
#
loop_
_entity.id
_entity.type
_entity.pdbx_description
1 polymer ?
#
loop_
_entity_poly.entity_id
_entity_poly.type
_entity_poly.pdbx_seq_one_letter_code
_entity_poly.pdbx_strand_id
1 'polypeptide(L)'
;MKAVVLTDLFQVFVIFGAMLVVVIKGSIDLGGIDFIWNKSKEGQRIEFFNLEVDPTVRHTVWSLTIGGYFTWLSIYGVSQPMVQRYLTIPNIRGARIAIWLNLPGLATIVTVTTLAGLLIYAKYFDCDPIKTKQVSAPDHL
;
A
#
# COMPACT_ATOMS: atom_id res chain seq x y z
N MET A 1 -6.97 -1.16 26.70
CA MET A 1 -7.17 -0.33 25.49
C MET A 1 -6.19 0.84 25.40
N LYS A 2 -6.10 1.74 26.39
CA LYS A 2 -5.22 2.93 26.29
C LYS A 2 -3.73 2.60 26.00
N ALA A 3 -3.17 1.61 26.70
CA ALA A 3 -1.78 1.17 26.48
C ALA A 3 -1.57 0.60 25.07
N VAL A 4 -2.49 -0.26 24.61
CA VAL A 4 -2.44 -0.88 23.26
C VAL A 4 -2.52 0.18 22.15
N VAL A 5 -3.41 1.17 22.30
CA VAL A 5 -3.54 2.26 21.32
C VAL A 5 -2.27 3.12 21.26
N LEU A 6 -1.61 3.34 22.41
CA LEU A 6 -0.34 4.07 22.44
C LEU A 6 0.79 3.28 21.75
N THR A 7 0.87 1.96 21.98
CA THR A 7 1.85 1.11 21.30
C THR A 7 1.59 1.03 19.80
N ASP A 8 0.32 0.91 19.38
CA ASP A 8 -0.07 0.95 17.96
C ASP A 8 0.38 2.26 17.31
N LEU A 9 0.18 3.39 17.98
CA LEU A 9 0.59 4.71 17.49
C LEU A 9 2.11 4.79 17.29
N PHE A 10 2.88 4.36 18.29
CA PHE A 10 4.34 4.33 18.18
C PHE A 10 4.82 3.41 17.05
N GLN A 11 4.23 2.22 16.94
CA GLN A 11 4.56 1.26 15.89
C GLN A 11 4.32 1.84 14.49
N VAL A 12 3.19 2.52 14.28
CA VAL A 12 2.90 3.19 13.00
C VAL A 12 3.97 4.23 12.68
N PHE A 13 4.37 5.06 13.63
CA PHE A 13 5.43 6.06 13.40
C PHE A 13 6.78 5.44 13.07
N VAL A 14 7.18 4.38 13.77
CA VAL A 14 8.46 3.70 13.53
C VAL A 14 8.47 3.02 12.16
N ILE A 15 7.42 2.26 11.82
CA ILE A 15 7.34 1.56 10.53
C ILE A 15 7.27 2.57 9.39
N PHE A 16 6.41 3.57 9.50
CA PHE A 16 6.27 4.59 8.46
C PHE A 16 7.54 5.42 8.29
N GLY A 17 8.20 5.79 9.39
CA GLY A 17 9.48 6.49 9.37
C GLY A 17 10.59 5.66 8.71
N ALA A 18 10.71 4.38 9.08
CA ALA A 18 11.67 3.47 8.45
C ALA A 18 11.41 3.34 6.94
N MET A 19 10.14 3.23 6.55
CA MET A 19 9.75 3.12 5.14
C MET A 19 10.11 4.39 4.36
N LEU A 20 9.85 5.57 4.93
CA LEU A 20 10.27 6.84 4.32
C LEU A 20 11.78 6.92 4.13
N VAL A 21 12.57 6.52 5.14
CA VAL A 21 14.03 6.50 5.03
C VAL A 21 14.48 5.59 3.88
N VAL A 22 13.90 4.39 3.78
CA VAL A 22 14.21 3.44 2.69
C VAL A 22 13.85 4.03 1.33
N VAL A 23 12.66 4.63 1.20
CA VAL A 23 12.21 5.22 -0.07
C VAL A 23 13.09 6.39 -0.47
N ILE A 24 13.39 7.31 0.45
CA ILE A 24 14.22 8.49 0.17
C ILE A 24 15.64 8.06 -0.20
N LYS A 25 16.27 7.23 0.63
CA LYS A 25 17.66 6.81 0.42
C LYS A 25 17.80 5.96 -0.84
N GLY A 26 16.90 5.00 -1.04
CA GLY A 26 16.92 4.18 -2.26
C GLY A 26 16.60 4.98 -3.52
N SER A 27 15.77 6.03 -3.43
CA SER A 27 15.55 6.95 -4.55
C SER A 27 16.82 7.72 -4.88
N ILE A 28 17.55 8.23 -3.88
CA ILE A 28 18.82 8.94 -4.10
C ILE A 28 19.86 8.01 -4.74
N ASP A 29 20.01 6.78 -4.21
CA ASP A 29 20.96 5.80 -4.73
C ASP A 29 20.69 5.40 -6.19
N LEU A 30 19.43 5.44 -6.64
CA LEU A 30 19.01 5.07 -8.00
C LEU A 30 19.01 6.25 -8.99
N GLY A 31 19.36 7.46 -8.55
CA GLY A 31 19.36 8.66 -9.41
C GLY A 31 18.06 9.46 -9.40
N GLY A 32 17.21 9.27 -8.38
CA GLY A 32 16.02 10.05 -8.10
C GLY A 32 14.69 9.33 -8.33
N ILE A 33 13.60 9.97 -7.90
CA ILE A 33 12.23 9.46 -8.10
C ILE A 33 11.88 9.43 -9.60
N ASP A 34 12.38 10.38 -10.38
CA ASP A 34 12.14 10.43 -11.83
C ASP A 34 12.72 9.21 -12.56
N PHE A 35 13.89 8.72 -12.13
CA PHE A 35 14.47 7.49 -12.66
C PHE A 35 13.59 6.27 -12.36
N ILE A 36 13.11 6.16 -11.12
CA ILE A 36 12.20 5.08 -10.70
C ILE A 36 10.93 5.13 -11.55
N TRP A 37 10.33 6.32 -11.70
CA TRP A 37 9.10 6.51 -12.45
C TRP A 37 9.25 6.12 -13.92
N ASN A 38 10.32 6.58 -14.57
CA ASN A 38 10.59 6.26 -15.97
C ASN A 38 10.84 4.76 -16.15
N LYS A 39 11.63 4.13 -15.28
CA LYS A 39 11.87 2.69 -15.33
C LYS A 39 10.60 1.87 -15.10
N SER A 40 9.73 2.30 -14.19
CA SER A 40 8.44 1.64 -13.96
C SER A 40 7.49 1.80 -15.14
N LYS A 41 7.54 2.92 -15.87
CA LYS A 41 6.80 3.11 -17.12
C LYS A 41 7.32 2.19 -18.23
N GLU A 42 8.64 2.15 -18.43
CA GLU A 42 9.28 1.27 -19.41
C GLU A 42 8.96 -0.21 -19.13
N GLY A 43 8.92 -0.59 -17.86
CA GLY A 43 8.57 -1.93 -17.40
C GLY A 43 7.08 -2.28 -17.45
N GLN A 44 6.22 -1.40 -17.99
CA GLN A 44 4.76 -1.54 -18.02
C GLN A 44 4.15 -1.86 -16.64
N ARG A 45 4.73 -1.32 -15.56
CA ARG A 45 4.25 -1.55 -14.18
C ARG A 45 3.24 -0.50 -13.72
N ILE A 46 3.05 0.56 -14.50
CA ILE A 46 2.15 1.66 -14.17
C ILE A 46 0.94 1.58 -15.10
N GLU A 47 -0.17 1.09 -14.57
CA GLU A 47 -1.48 1.08 -15.22
C GLU A 47 -2.48 1.84 -14.35
N PHE A 48 -2.98 2.98 -14.84
CA PHE A 48 -3.91 3.81 -14.06
C PHE A 48 -5.37 3.43 -14.28
N PHE A 49 -5.74 3.05 -15.50
CA PHE A 49 -7.14 2.87 -15.89
C PHE A 49 -7.31 1.63 -16.78
N ASN A 50 -7.31 0.45 -16.17
CA ASN A 50 -7.77 -0.76 -16.84
C ASN A 50 -9.29 -0.93 -16.63
N LEU A 51 -10.07 -0.58 -17.65
CA LEU A 51 -11.54 -0.61 -17.64
C LEU A 51 -12.13 -1.93 -18.13
N GLU A 52 -11.30 -2.95 -18.39
CA GLU A 52 -11.76 -4.26 -18.82
C GLU A 52 -12.67 -4.90 -17.75
N VAL A 53 -13.74 -5.54 -18.20
CA VAL A 53 -14.75 -6.19 -17.34
C VAL A 53 -14.44 -7.67 -17.14
N ASP A 54 -13.31 -8.15 -17.65
CA ASP A 54 -12.91 -9.55 -17.54
C ASP A 54 -12.56 -9.90 -16.07
N PRO A 55 -13.30 -10.83 -15.43
CA PRO A 55 -13.05 -11.23 -14.04
C PRO A 55 -11.77 -12.06 -13.86
N THR A 56 -11.12 -12.51 -14.94
CA THR A 56 -9.82 -13.20 -14.88
C THR A 56 -8.65 -12.23 -14.70
N VAL A 57 -8.84 -10.94 -15.00
CA VAL A 57 -7.84 -9.91 -14.80
C VAL A 57 -7.81 -9.49 -13.33
N ARG A 58 -6.67 -9.72 -12.68
CA ARG A 58 -6.49 -9.55 -11.23
C ARG A 58 -6.80 -8.13 -10.72
N HIS A 59 -6.44 -7.10 -11.49
CA HIS A 59 -6.58 -5.70 -11.09
C HIS A 59 -7.20 -4.89 -12.23
N THR A 60 -8.53 -4.75 -12.21
CA THR A 60 -9.29 -3.83 -13.06
C THR A 60 -9.95 -2.79 -12.19
N VAL A 61 -10.36 -1.66 -12.77
CA VAL A 61 -11.11 -0.63 -12.05
C VAL A 61 -12.37 -1.24 -11.42
N TRP A 62 -13.03 -2.18 -12.10
CA TRP A 62 -14.22 -2.86 -11.61
C TRP A 62 -13.91 -3.81 -10.44
N SER A 63 -12.88 -4.66 -10.56
CA SER A 63 -12.52 -5.59 -9.48
C SER A 63 -12.00 -4.85 -8.25
N LEU A 64 -11.23 -3.77 -8.43
CA LEU A 64 -10.75 -2.89 -7.36
C LEU A 64 -11.89 -2.10 -6.70
N THR A 65 -12.85 -1.58 -7.48
CA THR A 65 -13.96 -0.80 -6.91
C THR A 65 -14.91 -1.69 -6.13
N ILE A 66 -15.38 -2.79 -6.73
CA ILE A 66 -16.34 -3.70 -6.10
C ILE A 66 -15.66 -4.44 -4.93
N GLY A 67 -14.52 -5.08 -5.19
CA GLY A 67 -13.78 -5.81 -4.16
C GLY A 67 -13.31 -4.88 -3.04
N GLY A 68 -12.72 -3.75 -3.40
CA GLY A 68 -12.27 -2.73 -2.44
C GLY A 68 -13.43 -2.21 -1.59
N TYR A 69 -14.59 -1.91 -2.17
CA TYR A 69 -15.76 -1.47 -1.41
C TYR A 69 -16.14 -2.47 -0.31
N PHE A 70 -16.27 -3.76 -0.65
CA PHE A 70 -16.60 -4.79 0.34
C PHE A 70 -15.48 -5.02 1.37
N THR A 71 -14.21 -4.98 0.93
CA THR A 71 -13.06 -5.09 1.84
C THR A 71 -13.06 -3.96 2.87
N TRP A 72 -13.18 -2.71 2.42
CA TRP A 72 -13.20 -1.56 3.32
C TRP A 72 -14.43 -1.55 4.21
N LEU A 73 -15.61 -1.91 3.68
CA LEU A 73 -16.84 -2.03 4.47
C LEU A 73 -16.69 -3.07 5.58
N SER A 74 -16.08 -4.23 5.31
CA SER A 74 -15.83 -5.26 6.32
C SER A 74 -14.87 -4.77 7.40
N ILE A 75 -13.76 -4.13 7.00
CA ILE A 75 -12.75 -3.60 7.92
C ILE A 75 -13.36 -2.52 8.82
N TYR A 76 -14.03 -1.51 8.27
CA TYR A 76 -14.54 -0.41 9.09
C TYR A 76 -15.88 -0.69 9.76
N GLY A 77 -16.70 -1.58 9.19
CA GLY A 77 -18.05 -1.86 9.67
C GLY A 77 -18.15 -3.02 10.65
N VAL A 78 -17.33 -4.07 10.49
CA VAL A 78 -17.50 -5.33 11.22
C VAL A 78 -16.23 -5.76 11.97
N SER A 79 -15.05 -5.26 11.60
CA SER A 79 -13.83 -5.72 12.27
C SER A 79 -13.82 -5.37 13.75
N GLN A 80 -13.56 -6.39 14.58
CA GLN A 80 -13.44 -6.26 16.03
C GLN A 80 -12.54 -5.10 16.48
N PRO A 81 -11.31 -4.91 15.94
CA PRO A 81 -10.46 -3.81 16.38
C PRO A 81 -11.01 -2.42 16.02
N MET A 82 -11.71 -2.26 14.89
CA MET A 82 -12.31 -0.97 14.53
C MET A 82 -13.53 -0.65 15.38
N VAL A 83 -14.41 -1.63 15.60
CA VAL A 83 -15.58 -1.47 16.48
C VAL A 83 -15.14 -1.09 17.90
N GLN A 84 -14.10 -1.75 18.43
CA GLN A 84 -13.54 -1.40 19.74
C GLN A 84 -13.00 0.03 19.79
N ARG A 85 -12.37 0.54 18.72
CA ARG A 85 -11.88 1.93 18.64
C ARG A 85 -13.03 2.95 18.60
N TYR A 86 -14.18 2.60 18.04
CA TYR A 86 -15.35 3.49 18.08
C TYR A 86 -15.97 3.58 19.47
N LEU A 87 -16.03 2.46 20.20
CA LEU A 87 -16.61 2.39 21.54
C LEU A 87 -15.80 3.12 22.61
N THR A 88 -14.52 3.44 22.36
CA THR A 88 -13.70 4.25 23.27
C THR A 88 -13.96 5.75 23.14
N ILE A 89 -14.69 6.19 22.10
CA ILE A 89 -15.00 7.60 21.85
C ILE A 89 -16.37 7.93 22.47
N PRO A 90 -16.47 8.97 23.33
CA PRO A 90 -17.69 9.25 24.07
C PRO A 90 -18.87 9.74 23.20
N ASN A 91 -18.59 10.25 21.99
CA ASN A 91 -19.60 10.85 21.12
C ASN A 91 -19.52 10.30 19.69
N ILE A 92 -20.68 10.04 19.08
CA ILE A 92 -20.79 9.56 17.68
C ILE A 92 -20.14 10.54 16.69
N ARG A 93 -20.27 11.86 16.93
CA ARG A 93 -19.63 12.88 16.08
C ARG A 93 -18.10 12.77 16.11
N GLY A 94 -17.52 12.48 17.27
CA GLY A 94 -16.09 12.24 17.43
C GLY A 94 -15.63 11.00 16.66
N ALA A 95 -16.39 9.91 16.72
CA ALA A 95 -16.09 8.69 15.97
C ALA A 95 -16.11 8.91 14.45
N ARG A 96 -17.09 9.66 13.93
CA ARG A 96 -17.12 10.04 12.50
C ARG A 96 -15.90 10.85 12.09
N ILE A 97 -15.53 11.85 12.88
CA ILE A 97 -14.34 12.68 12.60
C ILE A 97 -13.08 11.82 12.61
N ALA A 98 -12.94 10.90 13.57
CA ALA A 98 -11.79 10.00 13.64
C ALA A 98 -11.64 9.13 12.37
N ILE A 99 -12.75 8.64 11.81
CA ILE A 99 -12.74 7.89 10.54
C ILE A 99 -12.29 8.79 9.39
N TRP A 100 -12.82 10.01 9.30
CA TRP A 100 -12.43 10.96 8.26
C TRP A 100 -10.96 11.38 8.35
N LEU A 101 -10.40 11.48 9.56
CA LEU A 101 -8.98 11.75 9.76
C LEU A 101 -8.09 10.54 9.44
N ASN A 102 -8.62 9.32 9.53
CA ASN A 102 -7.88 8.11 9.18
C ASN A 102 -7.65 7.98 7.66
N LEU A 103 -8.58 8.48 6.83
CA LEU A 103 -8.49 8.43 5.37
C LEU A 103 -7.20 9.05 4.79
N PRO A 104 -6.83 10.31 5.10
CA PRO A 104 -5.59 10.88 4.57
C PRO A 104 -4.35 10.16 5.08
N GLY A 105 -4.35 9.69 6.34
CA GLY A 105 -3.22 8.92 6.89
C GLY A 105 -3.03 7.57 6.20
N LEU A 106 -4.13 6.89 5.87
CA LEU A 106 -4.08 5.65 5.08
C LEU A 106 -3.59 5.94 3.65
N ALA A 107 -4.09 7.00 3.03
CA ALA A 107 -3.69 7.39 1.68
C ALA A 107 -2.17 7.63 1.59
N THR A 108 -1.59 8.37 2.54
CA THR A 108 -0.14 8.62 2.55
C THR A 108 0.68 7.36 2.76
N ILE A 109 0.27 6.47 3.67
CA ILE A 109 0.94 5.17 3.90
C ILE A 109 0.90 4.32 2.62
N VAL A 110 -0.25 4.24 1.97
CA VAL A 110 -0.40 3.48 0.72
C VAL A 110 0.49 4.06 -0.38
N THR A 111 0.54 5.38 -0.54
CA THR A 111 1.42 6.03 -1.53
C THR A 111 2.90 5.75 -1.28
N VAL A 112 3.37 5.85 -0.03
CA VAL A 112 4.77 5.53 0.30
C VAL A 112 5.07 4.05 0.06
N THR A 113 4.10 3.18 0.36
CA THR A 113 4.21 1.73 0.13
C THR A 113 4.32 1.39 -1.35
N THR A 114 3.49 2.01 -2.20
CA THR A 114 3.56 1.77 -3.65
C THR A 114 4.87 2.31 -4.23
N LEU A 115 5.34 3.48 -3.79
CA LEU A 115 6.66 4.00 -4.17
C LEU A 115 7.80 3.07 -3.77
N ALA A 116 7.76 2.48 -2.57
CA ALA A 116 8.74 1.48 -2.15
C ALA A 116 8.73 0.23 -3.06
N GLY A 117 7.54 -0.24 -3.45
CA GLY A 117 7.40 -1.35 -4.40
C GLY A 117 8.00 -1.03 -5.77
N LEU A 118 7.76 0.17 -6.29
CA LEU A 118 8.34 0.65 -7.55
C LEU A 118 9.87 0.80 -7.46
N LEU A 119 10.38 1.26 -6.31
CA LEU A 119 11.81 1.37 -6.04
C LEU A 119 12.49 0.01 -6.02
N ILE A 120 11.89 -0.99 -5.38
CA ILE A 120 12.40 -2.37 -5.41
C ILE A 120 12.42 -2.87 -6.86
N TYR A 121 11.34 -2.65 -7.62
CA TYR A 121 11.33 -3.00 -9.04
C TYR A 121 12.46 -2.31 -9.82
N ALA A 122 12.64 -1.00 -9.66
CA ALA A 122 13.67 -0.23 -10.34
C ALA A 122 15.10 -0.67 -9.94
N LYS A 123 15.31 -1.15 -8.71
CA LYS A 123 16.59 -1.68 -8.27
C LYS A 123 16.91 -3.06 -8.86
N TYR A 124 15.89 -3.91 -8.97
CA TYR A 124 16.04 -5.32 -9.36
C TYR A 124 15.59 -5.63 -10.79
N PHE A 125 15.25 -4.64 -11.61
CA PHE A 125 14.72 -4.87 -12.96
C PHE A 125 15.67 -5.68 -13.87
N ASP A 126 16.99 -5.50 -13.69
CA ASP A 126 18.04 -6.26 -14.38
C ASP A 126 18.43 -7.55 -13.65
N CYS A 127 18.10 -7.65 -12.36
CA CYS A 127 18.34 -8.82 -11.53
C CYS A 127 17.10 -9.74 -11.45
N ASP A 128 16.25 -9.71 -12.47
CA ASP A 128 15.13 -10.63 -12.57
C ASP A 128 15.69 -12.05 -12.76
N PRO A 129 15.53 -13.00 -11.81
CA PRO A 129 16.12 -14.35 -11.88
C PRO A 129 15.65 -15.14 -13.11
N ILE A 130 14.52 -14.73 -13.70
CA ILE A 130 13.99 -15.24 -14.97
C ILE A 130 14.81 -14.73 -16.16
N LYS A 131 15.27 -13.47 -16.16
CA LYS A 131 16.13 -12.89 -17.21
C LYS A 131 17.61 -13.27 -17.05
N THR A 132 18.08 -13.42 -15.81
CA THR A 132 19.45 -13.88 -15.50
C THR A 132 19.61 -15.40 -15.52
N LYS A 133 18.57 -16.16 -15.95
CA LYS A 133 18.55 -17.63 -16.09
C LYS A 133 18.92 -18.40 -14.81
N GLN A 134 18.71 -17.82 -13.63
CA GLN A 134 18.99 -18.49 -12.36
C GLN A 134 17.82 -19.38 -11.90
N VAL A 135 16.60 -19.18 -12.42
CA VAL A 135 15.44 -20.04 -12.14
C VAL A 135 14.66 -20.30 -13.43
N SER A 136 14.32 -21.58 -13.69
CA SER A 136 13.73 -22.06 -14.94
C SER A 136 12.20 -22.19 -14.93
N ALA A 137 11.53 -21.98 -13.79
CA ALA A 137 10.08 -22.12 -13.67
C ALA A 137 9.46 -21.05 -12.73
N PRO A 138 8.28 -20.49 -13.05
CA PRO A 138 7.55 -19.55 -12.18
C PRO A 138 7.01 -20.20 -10.89
N ASP A 139 7.04 -21.53 -10.82
CA ASP A 139 6.31 -22.33 -9.82
C ASP A 139 7.12 -22.57 -8.53
N HIS A 140 8.30 -21.96 -8.42
CA HIS A 140 9.21 -22.08 -7.27
C HIS A 140 9.26 -20.80 -6.41
N LEU A 141 8.28 -19.90 -6.57
CA LEU A 141 8.09 -18.70 -5.75
C LEU A 141 7.20 -18.97 -4.53
#